data_AF-A0A7R7GE94-F1
#
_entry.id   AF-A0A7R7GE94-F1
#
_cell.length_a   1.000
_cell.length_b   1.000
_cell.length_c   1.000
_cell.angle_alpha   90.00
_cell.angle_beta   90.00
_cell.angle_gamma   90.00
#
_symmetry.space_group_name_H-M   'P 1'
#
loop_
_entity.id
_entity.type
_entity.pdbx_description
1 polymer ?
#
loop_
_entity_poly.entity_id
_entity_poly.type
_entity_poly.pdbx_seq_one_letter_code
_entity_poly.pdbx_strand_id
1 'polypeptide(L)'
;MVFKVKHPVREEPNIQHVLERMPKKAADSFSDEQLSYLNMALAGRQWGSHKVDLRGTVSVLRSRYYFVFLAGRDKRDLSRIESRIGKMAIATAIAVFVCVSMLFGLTLLYILKSWLGINLFEGFSLGLWDWIKANAS
;
A
#
# COMPACT_ATOMS: atom_id res chain seq x y z
N MET A 1 -20.13 -5.59 32.10
CA MET A 1 -19.46 -6.90 31.96
C MET A 1 -18.06 -6.73 32.50
N VAL A 2 -17.75 -7.23 33.70
CA VAL A 2 -16.43 -7.08 34.32
C VAL A 2 -15.52 -8.14 33.71
N PHE A 3 -14.59 -7.72 32.86
CA PHE A 3 -13.55 -8.62 32.36
C PHE A 3 -12.64 -9.00 33.53
N LYS A 4 -12.70 -10.26 33.96
CA LYS A 4 -11.72 -10.81 34.89
C LYS A 4 -10.38 -10.93 34.17
N VAL A 5 -9.51 -9.97 34.40
CA VAL A 5 -8.10 -10.04 34.00
C VAL A 5 -7.46 -11.20 34.78
N LYS A 6 -6.71 -12.08 34.09
CA LYS A 6 -6.07 -13.27 34.67
C LYS A 6 -4.86 -12.92 35.57
N HIS A 7 -4.47 -11.65 35.57
CA HIS A 7 -3.35 -11.05 36.30
C HIS A 7 -3.83 -9.77 37.03
N PRO A 8 -3.14 -9.32 38.09
CA PRO A 8 -3.47 -8.07 38.75
C PRO A 8 -3.40 -6.90 37.76
N VAL A 9 -4.44 -6.06 37.70
CA VAL A 9 -4.53 -4.94 36.74
C VAL A 9 -3.38 -3.93 36.85
N ARG A 10 -2.72 -3.88 38.01
CA ARG A 10 -1.52 -3.06 38.26
C ARG A 10 -0.27 -3.58 37.54
N GLU A 11 -0.27 -4.85 37.13
CA GLU A 11 0.84 -5.47 36.38
C GLU A 11 0.69 -5.31 34.86
N GLU A 12 -0.44 -4.77 34.40
CA GLU A 12 -0.67 -4.50 32.99
C GLU A 12 0.33 -3.43 32.49
N PRO A 13 1.07 -3.66 31.40
CA PRO A 13 2.11 -2.75 30.92
C PRO A 13 1.62 -1.32 30.69
N ASN A 14 0.41 -1.16 30.16
CA ASN A 14 -0.22 0.14 29.93
C ASN A 14 -0.49 0.89 31.25
N ILE A 15 -0.81 0.16 32.32
CA ILE A 15 -1.10 0.73 33.63
C ILE A 15 0.20 1.08 34.36
N GLN A 16 1.20 0.22 34.32
CA GLN A 16 2.52 0.51 34.90
C GLN A 16 3.11 1.82 34.34
N HIS A 17 3.12 1.99 33.02
CA HIS A 17 3.62 3.20 32.37
C HIS A 17 2.89 4.48 32.78
N VAL A 18 1.59 4.40 33.08
CA VAL A 18 0.80 5.54 33.53
C VAL A 18 1.07 5.85 34.99
N LEU A 19 1.10 4.83 35.85
CA LEU A 19 1.35 4.98 37.29
C LEU A 19 2.76 5.50 37.58
N GLU A 20 3.78 5.07 36.83
CA GLU A 20 5.17 5.53 36.97
C GLU A 20 5.37 7.02 36.71
N ARG A 21 4.48 7.63 35.90
CA ARG A 21 4.54 9.06 35.55
C ARG A 21 3.76 9.94 36.53
N MET A 22 3.09 9.35 37.50
CA MET A 22 2.30 10.07 38.50
C MET A 22 3.07 10.18 39.82
N PRO A 23 2.83 11.24 40.62
CA PRO A 23 3.26 11.25 42.01
C PRO A 23 2.70 10.03 42.74
N LYS A 24 3.51 9.39 43.60
CA LYS A 24 3.14 8.14 44.31
C LYS A 24 1.77 8.21 44.97
N LYS A 25 1.50 9.31 45.69
CA LYS A 25 0.20 9.55 46.35
C LYS A 25 -1.00 9.48 45.39
N ALA A 26 -0.84 9.97 44.15
CA ALA A 26 -1.89 9.90 43.14
C ALA A 26 -1.99 8.50 42.53
N ALA A 27 -0.84 7.86 42.21
CA ALA A 27 -0.80 6.49 41.69
C ALA A 27 -1.44 5.47 42.65
N ASP A 28 -1.22 5.63 43.95
CA ASP A 28 -1.76 4.75 44.99
C ASP A 28 -3.25 5.01 45.27
N SER A 29 -3.78 6.17 44.84
CA SER A 29 -5.19 6.53 45.07
C SER A 29 -6.18 5.80 44.15
N PHE A 30 -5.71 5.16 43.08
CA PHE A 30 -6.56 4.44 42.13
C PHE A 30 -7.00 3.07 42.67
N SER A 31 -8.29 2.77 42.56
CA SER A 31 -8.80 1.42 42.82
C SER A 31 -8.55 0.49 41.63
N ASP A 32 -8.51 -0.82 41.88
CA ASP A 32 -8.33 -1.80 40.79
C ASP A 32 -9.45 -1.73 39.75
N GLU A 33 -10.67 -1.35 40.14
CA GLU A 33 -11.77 -1.13 39.20
C GLU A 33 -11.49 0.07 38.28
N GLN A 34 -11.02 1.20 38.84
CA GLN A 34 -10.62 2.37 38.05
C GLN A 34 -9.46 2.05 37.11
N LEU A 35 -8.48 1.28 37.58
CA LEU A 35 -7.37 0.81 36.76
C LEU A 35 -7.85 -0.11 35.64
N SER A 36 -8.89 -0.91 35.87
CA SER A 36 -9.45 -1.78 34.82
C SER A 36 -10.13 -0.99 33.70
N TYR A 37 -10.90 0.05 34.05
CA TYR A 37 -11.49 0.97 33.07
C TYR A 37 -10.42 1.78 32.33
N LEU A 38 -9.39 2.20 33.05
CA LEU A 38 -8.24 2.90 32.47
C LEU A 38 -7.48 1.99 31.50
N ASN A 39 -7.23 0.72 31.85
CA ASN A 39 -6.54 -0.22 30.98
C ASN A 39 -7.35 -0.47 29.71
N MET A 40 -8.67 -0.63 29.84
CA MET A 40 -9.56 -0.79 28.70
C MET A 40 -9.57 0.44 27.77
N ALA A 41 -9.56 1.65 28.33
CA ALA A 41 -9.46 2.89 27.57
C ALA A 41 -8.09 3.05 26.87
N LEU A 42 -7.02 2.53 27.47
CA LEU A 42 -5.67 2.56 26.91
C LEU A 42 -5.40 1.43 25.90
N ALA A 43 -6.02 0.27 26.07
CA ALA A 43 -5.83 -0.91 25.21
C ALA A 43 -6.21 -0.66 23.74
N GLY A 44 -7.17 0.25 23.49
CA GLY A 44 -7.53 0.68 22.13
C GLY A 44 -6.50 1.61 21.47
N ARG A 45 -5.53 2.14 22.22
CA ARG A 45 -4.44 2.98 21.73
C ARG A 45 -3.16 2.16 21.70
N GLN A 46 -3.06 1.23 20.76
CA GLN A 46 -1.74 0.82 20.27
C GLN A 46 -1.10 2.09 19.71
N TRP A 47 -0.23 2.73 20.49
CA TRP A 47 0.68 3.75 19.99
C TRP A 47 1.44 3.07 18.86
N GLY A 48 1.09 3.44 17.62
CA GLY A 48 1.55 2.73 16.44
C GLY A 48 3.06 2.63 16.47
N SER A 49 3.59 1.41 16.60
CA SER A 49 4.98 1.19 16.25
C SER A 49 5.07 1.38 14.75
N HIS A 50 5.39 2.61 14.35
CA HIS A 50 5.84 2.84 12.99
C HIS A 50 7.15 2.06 12.87
N LYS A 51 7.21 1.11 11.93
CA LYS A 51 8.38 0.25 11.75
C LYS A 51 9.65 1.06 11.50
N VAL A 52 9.50 2.30 11.01
CA VAL A 52 10.58 3.25 10.84
C VAL A 52 10.11 4.62 11.36
N ASP A 53 10.76 5.10 12.42
CA ASP A 53 10.65 6.47 12.93
C ASP A 53 12.06 7.06 13.00
N LEU A 54 12.43 7.84 11.98
CA LEU A 54 13.72 8.50 11.90
C LEU A 54 13.51 10.00 12.13
N ARG A 55 14.08 10.49 13.22
CA ARG A 55 14.00 11.90 13.59
C ARG A 55 15.41 12.45 13.65
N GLY A 56 15.63 13.56 12.97
CA GLY A 56 16.95 14.17 12.92
C GLY A 56 16.87 15.67 12.86
N THR A 57 17.96 16.31 13.26
CA THR A 57 18.16 17.74 13.06
C THR A 57 19.43 17.91 12.24
N VAL A 58 19.34 18.63 11.13
CA VAL A 58 20.50 19.02 10.33
C VAL A 58 20.74 20.51 10.52
N SER A 59 21.96 20.89 10.91
CA SER A 59 22.37 22.28 10.95
C SER A 59 23.00 22.65 9.61
N VAL A 60 22.40 23.61 8.91
CA VAL A 60 22.95 24.19 7.69
C VAL A 60 23.27 25.65 7.98
N LEU A 61 24.55 26.00 7.94
CA LEU A 61 25.08 27.33 8.26
C LEU A 61 24.67 27.81 9.66
N ARG A 62 23.83 28.84 9.75
CA ARG A 62 23.33 29.40 11.03
C ARG A 62 21.98 28.85 11.47
N SER A 63 21.34 28.01 10.66
CA SER A 63 19.99 27.53 10.91
C SER A 63 19.95 26.03 11.17
N ARG A 64 19.06 25.61 12.08
CA ARG A 64 18.81 24.21 12.38
C ARG A 64 17.47 23.81 11.79
N TYR A 65 17.48 22.77 10.98
CA TYR A 65 16.29 22.20 10.35
C TYR A 65 16.00 20.85 10.97
N TYR A 66 14.76 20.65 11.40
CA TYR A 66 14.29 19.38 11.93
C TYR A 66 13.57 18.60 10.84
N PHE A 67 13.79 17.30 10.79
CA PHE A 67 13.07 16.41 9.89
C PHE A 67 12.56 15.17 10.65
N VAL A 68 11.38 14.71 10.22
CA VAL A 68 10.75 13.47 10.69
C VAL A 68 10.42 12.64 9.47
N PHE A 69 10.97 11.44 9.43
CA PHE A 69 10.65 10.44 8.44
C PHE A 69 9.96 9.28 9.14
N LEU A 70 8.66 9.14 8.85
CA LEU A 70 7.81 8.10 9.41
C LEU A 70 7.38 7.19 8.26
N ALA A 71 7.78 5.92 8.34
CA ALA A 71 7.35 4.92 7.37
C ALA A 71 6.79 3.68 8.08
N GLY A 72 5.71 3.17 7.53
CA GLY A 72 4.99 2.03 8.07
C GLY A 72 3.96 1.51 7.08
N ARG A 73 3.45 0.32 7.34
CA ARG A 73 2.36 -0.25 6.56
C ARG A 73 1.09 0.56 6.84
N ASP A 74 0.53 1.20 5.81
CA ASP A 74 -0.77 1.85 5.95
C ASP A 74 -1.82 0.78 6.24
N LYS A 75 -2.50 0.90 7.39
CA LYS A 75 -3.58 0.01 7.82
C LYS A 75 -4.95 0.67 7.68
N ARG A 76 -5.00 1.92 7.18
CA ARG A 76 -6.26 2.62 6.95
C ARG A 76 -6.92 2.04 5.71
N ASP A 77 -8.25 2.08 5.70
CA ASP A 77 -8.99 1.83 4.47
C ASP A 77 -8.57 2.85 3.42
N LEU A 78 -8.30 2.38 2.21
CA LEU A 78 -7.88 3.21 1.08
C LEU A 78 -8.83 4.40 0.96
N SER A 79 -8.27 5.61 0.86
CA SER A 79 -9.07 6.79 0.58
C SER A 79 -9.84 6.58 -0.72
N ARG A 80 -11.04 7.17 -0.82
CA ARG A 80 -11.87 7.10 -2.05
C ARG A 80 -11.08 7.52 -3.29
N ILE A 81 -10.12 8.44 -3.14
CA ILE A 81 -9.22 8.90 -4.20
C ILE A 81 -8.19 7.83 -4.56
N GLU A 82 -7.52 7.23 -3.58
CA GLU A 82 -6.53 6.16 -3.80
C GLU A 82 -7.16 4.94 -4.46
N SER A 83 -8.36 4.53 -4.01
CA SER A 83 -9.12 3.45 -4.64
C SER A 83 -9.48 3.77 -6.10
N ARG A 84 -9.88 5.02 -6.39
CA ARG A 84 -10.16 5.45 -7.78
C ARG A 84 -8.91 5.43 -8.65
N ILE A 85 -7.78 5.93 -8.15
CA ILE A 85 -6.50 5.91 -8.89
C ILE A 85 -6.07 4.47 -9.16
N GLY A 86 -6.15 3.58 -8.17
CA GLY A 86 -5.84 2.17 -8.35
C GLY A 86 -6.74 1.48 -9.39
N LYS A 87 -8.05 1.76 -9.36
CA LYS A 87 -9.00 1.26 -10.36
C LYS A 87 -8.70 1.79 -11.76
N MET A 88 -8.38 3.08 -11.90
CA MET A 88 -8.00 3.66 -13.18
C MET A 88 -6.70 3.06 -13.72
N ALA A 89 -5.69 2.89 -12.87
CA ALA A 89 -4.43 2.26 -13.27
C ALA A 89 -4.64 0.83 -13.80
N ILE A 90 -5.46 0.02 -13.11
CA ILE A 90 -5.80 -1.33 -13.55
C ILE A 90 -6.59 -1.29 -14.87
N ALA A 91 -7.58 -0.41 -14.99
CA ALA A 91 -8.36 -0.27 -16.22
C ALA A 91 -7.48 0.13 -17.41
N THR A 92 -6.55 1.07 -17.22
CA THR A 92 -5.57 1.47 -18.24
C THR A 92 -4.65 0.31 -18.62
N ALA A 93 -4.14 -0.44 -17.64
CA ALA A 93 -3.29 -1.60 -17.91
C ALA A 93 -4.02 -2.67 -18.74
N ILE A 94 -5.28 -2.97 -18.41
CA ILE A 94 -6.11 -3.90 -19.16
C ILE A 94 -6.37 -3.37 -20.58
N ALA A 95 -6.71 -2.09 -20.73
CA ALA A 95 -6.94 -1.49 -22.04
C ALA A 95 -5.71 -1.59 -22.95
N VAL A 96 -4.53 -1.26 -22.42
CA VAL A 96 -3.25 -1.39 -23.15
C VAL A 96 -2.99 -2.85 -23.54
N PHE A 97 -3.19 -3.78 -22.62
CA PHE A 97 -3.01 -5.21 -22.89
C PHE A 97 -3.94 -5.72 -24.00
N VAL A 98 -5.21 -5.31 -23.99
CA VAL A 98 -6.18 -5.66 -25.03
C VAL A 98 -5.78 -5.04 -26.37
N CYS A 99 -5.39 -3.77 -26.41
CA CYS A 99 -4.94 -3.12 -27.65
C CYS A 99 -3.73 -3.83 -28.26
N VAL A 100 -2.72 -4.15 -27.45
CA VAL A 100 -1.52 -4.87 -27.91
C VAL A 100 -1.89 -6.27 -28.41
N SER A 101 -2.73 -6.99 -27.67
CA SER A 101 -3.19 -8.32 -28.06
C SER A 101 -3.99 -8.30 -29.37
N MET A 102 -4.82 -7.29 -29.57
CA MET A 102 -5.61 -7.11 -30.78
C MET A 102 -4.71 -6.80 -31.98
N LEU A 103 -3.74 -5.89 -31.83
CA LEU A 103 -2.75 -5.60 -32.88
C LEU A 103 -1.95 -6.85 -33.26
N PHE A 104 -1.50 -7.62 -32.26
CA PHE A 104 -0.79 -8.87 -32.49
C PHE A 104 -1.66 -9.90 -33.22
N GLY A 105 -2.90 -10.09 -32.79
CA GLY A 105 -3.87 -10.98 -33.45
C GLY A 105 -4.14 -10.59 -34.90
N LEU A 106 -4.37 -9.30 -35.17
CA LEU A 106 -4.56 -8.80 -36.54
C LEU A 106 -3.31 -9.01 -37.40
N THR A 107 -2.13 -8.83 -36.83
CA THR A 107 -0.86 -9.07 -37.53
C THR A 107 -0.69 -10.53 -37.89
N LEU A 108 -0.99 -11.45 -36.98
CA LEU A 108 -0.96 -12.90 -37.25
C LEU A 108 -1.97 -13.31 -38.32
N LEU A 109 -3.21 -12.82 -38.23
CA LEU A 109 -4.23 -13.07 -39.25
C LEU A 109 -3.80 -12.52 -40.62
N TYR A 110 -3.16 -11.36 -40.64
CA TYR A 110 -2.60 -10.77 -41.85
C TYR A 110 -1.46 -11.62 -42.46
N ILE A 111 -0.59 -12.19 -41.64
CA ILE A 111 0.47 -13.08 -42.13
C ILE A 111 -0.15 -14.36 -42.68
N LEU A 112 -1.08 -14.97 -41.94
CA LEU A 112 -1.75 -16.22 -42.34
C LEU A 112 -2.52 -16.06 -43.66
N LYS A 113 -3.27 -14.97 -43.82
CA LYS A 113 -3.99 -14.71 -45.09
C LYS A 113 -3.03 -14.48 -46.26
N SER A 114 -1.87 -13.84 -46.02
CA SER A 114 -0.83 -13.64 -47.03
C SER A 114 -0.16 -14.96 -47.44
N TRP A 115 0.04 -15.87 -46.48
CA TRP A 115 0.57 -17.20 -46.73
C TRP A 115 -0.39 -18.08 -47.54
N LEU A 116 -1.71 -17.96 -47.29
CA LEU A 116 -2.76 -18.65 -48.04
C LEU A 116 -3.01 -18.07 -49.45
N GLY A 117 -2.35 -16.97 -49.82
CA GLY A 117 -2.52 -16.33 -51.12
C GLY A 117 -3.87 -15.62 -51.33
N ILE A 118 -4.61 -15.34 -50.25
CA ILE A 118 -5.92 -14.69 -50.31
C ILE A 118 -5.73 -13.17 -50.37
N ASN A 119 -6.09 -12.56 -51.50
CA ASN A 119 -6.11 -11.11 -51.67
C ASN A 119 -7.51 -10.56 -51.38
N LEU A 120 -7.66 -9.79 -50.30
CA LEU A 120 -8.92 -9.08 -49.98
C LEU A 120 -9.10 -7.78 -50.78
N PHE A 121 -8.00 -7.18 -51.26
CA PHE A 121 -8.00 -5.97 -52.07
C PHE A 121 -7.10 -6.19 -53.28
N GLU A 122 -7.61 -5.89 -54.48
CA GLU A 122 -6.81 -5.95 -55.70
C GLU A 122 -5.73 -4.86 -55.67
N GLY A 123 -4.46 -5.27 -55.78
CA GLY A 123 -3.31 -4.36 -55.89
C GLY A 123 -2.77 -3.76 -54.58
N PHE A 124 -3.34 -4.07 -53.40
CA PHE A 124 -2.86 -3.55 -52.12
C PHE A 124 -2.47 -4.67 -51.14
N SER A 125 -1.22 -4.64 -50.68
CA SER A 125 -0.66 -5.51 -49.65
C SER A 125 0.21 -4.67 -48.71
N LEU A 126 0.12 -4.90 -47.40
CA LEU A 126 0.99 -4.26 -46.40
C LEU A 126 2.46 -4.71 -46.52
N GLY A 127 2.78 -5.73 -47.34
CA GLY A 127 4.16 -6.16 -47.62
C GLY A 127 4.89 -6.87 -46.46
N LEU A 128 4.26 -7.02 -45.29
CA LEU A 128 4.88 -7.63 -44.10
C LEU A 128 5.39 -9.07 -44.35
N TRP A 129 4.63 -9.86 -45.11
CA TRP A 129 5.01 -11.24 -45.45
C TRP A 129 6.18 -11.30 -46.43
N ASP A 130 6.25 -10.37 -47.38
CA ASP A 130 7.35 -10.29 -48.34
C ASP A 130 8.65 -9.86 -47.65
N TRP A 131 8.55 -8.95 -46.68
CA TRP A 131 9.68 -8.59 -45.80
C TRP A 131 10.17 -9.77 -44.95
N ILE A 132 9.27 -10.59 -44.39
CA ILE A 132 9.67 -11.80 -43.65
C ILE A 132 10.40 -12.78 -44.59
N LYS A 133 9.83 -13.06 -45.78
CA LYS A 133 10.47 -13.95 -46.76
C LYS A 133 11.85 -13.46 -47.19
N ALA A 134 12.03 -12.14 -47.35
CA ALA A 134 13.30 -11.54 -47.76
C ALA A 134 14.40 -11.59 -46.69
N ASN A 135 14.04 -11.69 -45.40
CA ASN A 135 15.00 -11.74 -44.29
C ASN A 135 15.14 -13.13 -43.66
N ALA A 136 14.41 -14.13 -44.15
CA ALA A 136 14.46 -15.51 -43.67
C ALA A 136 15.45 -16.40 -44.46
N SER A 137 16.28 -15.82 -45.33
CA SER A 137 17.32 -16.49 -46.13
C SER A 137 18.72 -16.19 -45.61
#